data_AF-A0A1R4B2R6-F1
#
_entry.id   AF-A0A1R4B2R6-F1
#
_cell.length_a   1.000
_cell.length_b   1.000
_cell.length_c   1.000
_cell.angle_alpha   90.00
_cell.angle_beta   90.00
_cell.angle_gamma   90.00
#
_symmetry.space_group_name_H-M   'P 1'
#
loop_
_entity.id
_entity.type
_entity.pdbx_description
1 polymer ?
#
loop_
_entity_poly.entity_id
_entity_poly.type
_entity_poly.pdbx_seq_one_letter_code
_entity_poly.pdbx_strand_id
1 'polypeptide(L)'
;MLKVAMLSTGEEVLHGDIVDTNAAWLGRECFHHGFALCKRSTVGDAKQDLVEELTMLAFNCDVVIVNGGLGPTTDDLSAEAASEAADSPLVLFDSWVETMRAYFSSRNKTMPESNIKQARLPDGAQIIVNPIGTACGFKMKIHDCWFYFTPGVPSEFKRMVTEQVLPDLKTMYPDQVGEECSYFYTFGSSESGIADRLDKLQLPQGYSLGYRSYLPFIEVKLFGPKADNERRLKVAKLIFQHIEQHIVSIDQPMLEHLGQLVASKGLHLSIAEQSTKGWLSHWLMSNTDIEARSGHSWILSHDVESNLGESDGLAPVFALAGATKDKCGTELALVTGPLSADGQFSLALSAPEGEWGQIFRFTREYSADEQKIVIGTLLADMLRRYLSGKPVLTQCGGAKEIKALFIPASALN
;
A
#
# COMPACT_ATOMS: atom_id res chain seq x y z
N MET A 1 -16.42 9.16 22.75
CA MET A 1 -15.87 9.10 21.37
C MET A 1 -16.57 7.94 20.71
N LEU A 2 -17.06 8.14 19.48
CA LEU A 2 -17.77 7.11 18.72
C LEU A 2 -16.84 5.90 18.50
N LYS A 3 -17.32 4.69 18.79
CA LYS A 3 -16.59 3.45 18.63
C LYS A 3 -17.09 2.69 17.41
N VAL A 4 -16.27 2.67 16.37
CA VAL A 4 -16.54 1.96 15.12
C VAL A 4 -15.66 0.72 15.05
N ALA A 5 -16.22 -0.44 14.77
CA ALA A 5 -15.49 -1.69 14.62
C ALA A 5 -15.80 -2.38 13.29
N MET A 6 -14.92 -3.32 12.93
CA MET A 6 -15.16 -4.22 11.81
C MET A 6 -15.02 -5.68 12.24
N LEU A 7 -15.90 -6.51 11.71
CA LEU A 7 -15.84 -7.97 11.79
C LEU A 7 -15.69 -8.53 10.37
N SER A 8 -14.61 -9.25 10.10
CA SER A 8 -14.46 -10.05 8.88
C SER A 8 -14.84 -11.50 9.17
N THR A 9 -15.57 -12.16 8.27
CA THR A 9 -15.87 -13.59 8.35
C THR A 9 -15.35 -14.34 7.14
N GLY A 10 -14.90 -15.57 7.35
CA GLY A 10 -14.44 -16.50 6.32
C GLY A 10 -13.21 -17.28 6.76
N GLU A 11 -13.24 -18.60 6.63
CA GLU A 11 -12.14 -19.51 6.96
C GLU A 11 -10.86 -19.15 6.22
N GLU A 12 -10.96 -18.75 4.96
CA GLU A 12 -9.82 -18.36 4.13
C GLU A 12 -9.11 -17.10 4.66
N VAL A 13 -9.86 -16.20 5.29
CA VAL A 13 -9.30 -15.00 5.94
C VAL A 13 -8.69 -15.38 7.28
N LEU A 14 -9.38 -16.22 8.06
CA LEU A 14 -8.92 -16.66 9.38
C LEU A 14 -7.64 -17.50 9.30
N HIS A 15 -7.54 -18.42 8.34
CA HIS A 15 -6.35 -19.26 8.11
C HIS A 15 -5.21 -18.50 7.42
N GLY A 16 -5.48 -17.32 6.86
CA GLY A 16 -4.50 -16.53 6.13
C GLY A 16 -4.23 -17.02 4.70
N ASP A 17 -5.14 -17.80 4.12
CA ASP A 17 -5.10 -18.18 2.69
C ASP A 17 -5.21 -16.95 1.80
N ILE A 18 -5.97 -15.95 2.26
CA ILE A 18 -6.04 -14.63 1.64
C ILE A 18 -5.75 -13.52 2.65
N VAL A 19 -5.17 -12.43 2.17
CA VAL A 19 -5.02 -11.20 2.95
C VAL A 19 -6.35 -10.45 3.00
N ASP A 20 -6.78 -10.04 4.19
CA ASP A 20 -7.96 -9.19 4.39
C ASP A 20 -7.75 -7.76 3.87
N THR A 21 -7.80 -7.62 2.55
CA THR A 21 -7.67 -6.33 1.86
C THR A 21 -8.90 -5.44 2.02
N ASN A 22 -10.07 -6.02 2.29
CA ASN A 22 -11.30 -5.28 2.54
C ASN A 22 -11.20 -4.48 3.83
N ALA A 23 -10.71 -5.10 4.90
CA ALA A 23 -10.57 -4.41 6.16
C ALA A 23 -9.44 -3.38 6.18
N ALA A 24 -8.34 -3.63 5.45
CA ALA A 24 -7.33 -2.62 5.21
C ALA A 24 -7.90 -1.39 4.47
N TRP A 25 -8.73 -1.63 3.45
CA TRP A 25 -9.39 -0.55 2.70
C TRP A 25 -10.43 0.20 3.57
N LEU A 26 -11.29 -0.52 4.28
CA LEU A 26 -12.33 0.09 5.12
C LEU A 26 -11.70 0.96 6.21
N GLY A 27 -10.67 0.49 6.89
CA GLY A 27 -9.97 1.25 7.92
C GLY A 27 -9.48 2.61 7.41
N ARG A 28 -8.95 2.66 6.18
CA ARG A 28 -8.51 3.91 5.53
C ARG A 28 -9.69 4.82 5.19
N GLU A 29 -10.75 4.29 4.57
CA GLU A 29 -11.91 5.11 4.18
C GLU A 29 -12.65 5.66 5.41
N CYS A 30 -12.87 4.83 6.42
CA CYS A 30 -13.45 5.23 7.69
C CYS A 30 -12.62 6.34 8.37
N PHE A 31 -11.29 6.18 8.42
CA PHE A 31 -10.39 7.20 8.97
C PHE A 31 -10.54 8.55 8.25
N HIS A 32 -10.52 8.56 6.91
CA HIS A 32 -10.69 9.77 6.09
C HIS A 32 -12.06 10.46 6.25
N HIS A 33 -13.07 9.73 6.72
CA HIS A 33 -14.41 10.21 6.93
C HIS A 33 -14.78 10.46 8.40
N GLY A 34 -13.85 10.28 9.34
CA GLY A 34 -14.04 10.60 10.76
C GLY A 34 -14.59 9.43 11.58
N PHE A 35 -14.58 8.23 11.02
CA PHE A 35 -15.12 7.00 11.60
C PHE A 35 -14.00 5.99 11.93
N ALA A 36 -12.83 6.47 12.36
CA ALA A 36 -11.65 5.64 12.61
C ALA A 36 -12.00 4.37 13.42
N LEU A 37 -11.57 3.22 12.91
CA LEU A 37 -11.88 1.94 13.54
C LEU A 37 -11.11 1.78 14.86
N CYS A 38 -11.82 1.47 15.95
CA CYS A 38 -11.21 1.18 17.24
C CYS A 38 -10.94 -0.31 17.47
N LYS A 39 -11.61 -1.21 16.73
CA LYS A 39 -11.42 -2.66 16.81
C LYS A 39 -11.60 -3.29 15.43
N ARG A 40 -10.82 -4.34 15.17
CA ARG A 40 -11.03 -5.30 14.09
C ARG A 40 -10.98 -6.71 14.66
N SER A 41 -11.88 -7.58 14.23
CA SER A 41 -11.85 -9.01 14.52
C SER A 41 -12.11 -9.83 13.25
N THR A 42 -11.62 -11.06 13.25
CA THR A 42 -11.83 -12.03 12.18
C THR A 42 -12.30 -13.34 12.82
N VAL A 43 -13.38 -13.90 12.29
CA VAL A 43 -14.00 -15.15 12.77
C VAL A 43 -14.22 -16.08 11.57
N GLY A 44 -14.21 -17.39 11.78
CA GLY A 44 -14.58 -18.35 10.73
C GLY A 44 -16.09 -18.43 10.52
N ASP A 45 -16.53 -19.33 9.65
CA ASP A 45 -17.91 -19.56 9.25
C ASP A 45 -18.61 -20.55 10.20
N ALA A 46 -18.23 -20.54 11.49
CA ALA A 46 -18.95 -21.21 12.55
C ALA A 46 -20.01 -20.26 13.12
N LYS A 47 -21.30 -20.61 12.95
CA LYS A 47 -22.43 -19.77 13.39
C LYS A 47 -22.32 -19.32 14.85
N GLN A 48 -21.93 -20.23 15.75
CA GLN A 48 -21.84 -19.92 17.19
C GLN A 48 -20.75 -18.87 17.48
N ASP A 49 -19.59 -19.01 16.84
CA ASP A 49 -18.49 -18.06 17.01
C ASP A 49 -18.87 -16.67 16.47
N LEU A 50 -19.62 -16.62 15.36
CA LEU A 50 -20.18 -15.38 14.83
C LEU A 50 -21.17 -14.74 15.80
N VAL A 51 -22.10 -15.51 16.36
CA VAL A 51 -23.07 -15.01 17.35
C VAL A 51 -22.36 -14.41 18.57
N GLU A 52 -21.34 -15.11 19.07
CA GLU A 52 -20.55 -14.66 20.22
C GLU A 52 -19.81 -13.35 19.94
N GLU A 53 -19.12 -13.24 18.80
CA GLU A 53 -18.39 -12.02 18.46
C GLU A 53 -19.34 -10.86 18.11
N LEU A 54 -20.46 -11.11 17.41
CA LEU A 54 -21.49 -10.09 17.15
C LEU A 54 -22.04 -9.54 18.47
N THR A 55 -22.35 -10.42 19.43
CA THR A 55 -22.85 -10.03 20.75
C THR A 55 -21.80 -9.22 21.51
N MET A 56 -20.55 -9.66 21.52
CA MET A 56 -19.45 -8.95 22.17
C MET A 56 -19.21 -7.56 21.57
N LEU A 57 -19.25 -7.44 20.24
CA LEU A 57 -19.12 -6.16 19.56
C LEU A 57 -20.30 -5.23 19.87
N ALA A 58 -21.52 -5.76 19.90
CA ALA A 58 -22.73 -5.00 20.22
C ALA A 58 -22.68 -4.33 21.60
N PHE A 59 -22.03 -4.97 22.59
CA PHE A 59 -21.85 -4.40 23.92
C PHE A 59 -20.71 -3.37 24.04
N ASN A 60 -19.76 -3.37 23.10
CA ASN A 60 -18.52 -2.60 23.24
C ASN A 60 -18.37 -1.47 22.22
N CYS A 61 -19.20 -1.44 21.18
CA CYS A 61 -19.11 -0.52 20.05
C CYS A 61 -20.46 0.18 19.79
N ASP A 62 -20.42 1.31 19.08
CA ASP A 62 -21.61 2.03 18.65
C ASP A 62 -22.01 1.63 17.21
N VAL A 63 -21.02 1.29 16.39
CA VAL A 63 -21.16 0.90 14.98
C VAL A 63 -20.25 -0.29 14.69
N VAL A 64 -20.77 -1.30 13.98
CA VAL A 64 -20.01 -2.46 13.51
C VAL A 64 -20.31 -2.68 12.03
N ILE A 65 -19.24 -2.83 11.23
CA ILE A 65 -19.35 -3.21 9.82
C ILE A 65 -18.88 -4.67 9.71
N VAL A 66 -19.78 -5.55 9.30
CA VAL A 66 -19.54 -6.99 9.10
C VAL A 66 -19.32 -7.24 7.60
N ASN A 67 -18.24 -7.91 7.25
CA ASN A 67 -17.88 -8.22 5.87
C ASN A 67 -17.68 -9.72 5.65
N GLY A 68 -18.48 -10.30 4.76
CA GLY A 68 -18.48 -11.73 4.43
C GLY A 68 -19.79 -12.44 4.81
N GLY A 69 -19.92 -13.71 4.42
CA GLY A 69 -20.97 -14.61 4.88
C GLY A 69 -22.41 -14.30 4.45
N LEU A 70 -22.61 -13.60 3.31
CA LEU A 70 -23.92 -13.25 2.73
C LEU A 70 -24.20 -13.90 1.35
N GLY A 71 -23.33 -14.81 0.93
CA GLY A 71 -23.53 -15.57 -0.28
C GLY A 71 -24.66 -16.63 -0.15
N PRO A 72 -24.86 -17.44 -1.20
CA PRO A 72 -25.90 -18.46 -1.23
C PRO A 72 -25.46 -19.82 -0.67
N THR A 73 -24.20 -19.99 -0.23
CA THR A 73 -23.67 -21.30 0.18
C THR A 73 -23.98 -21.60 1.66
N THR A 74 -23.67 -22.82 2.11
CA THR A 74 -24.07 -23.31 3.44
C THR A 74 -23.25 -22.72 4.58
N ASP A 75 -22.03 -22.30 4.27
CA ASP A 75 -21.07 -21.58 5.13
C ASP A 75 -21.40 -20.08 5.26
N ASP A 76 -22.17 -19.48 4.35
CA ASP A 76 -22.62 -18.09 4.46
C ASP A 76 -23.63 -17.86 5.59
N LEU A 77 -23.17 -17.68 6.83
CA LEU A 77 -24.02 -17.72 8.03
C LEU A 77 -24.23 -16.38 8.72
N SER A 78 -23.86 -15.25 8.09
CA SER A 78 -23.91 -13.94 8.75
C SER A 78 -25.34 -13.46 9.03
N ALA A 79 -26.31 -13.73 8.14
CA ALA A 79 -27.71 -13.36 8.38
C ALA A 79 -28.34 -14.19 9.51
N GLU A 80 -28.06 -15.50 9.53
CA GLU A 80 -28.45 -16.42 10.59
C GLU A 80 -27.85 -16.05 11.94
N ALA A 81 -26.55 -15.74 11.97
CA ALA A 81 -25.88 -15.31 13.20
C ALA A 81 -26.42 -13.98 13.72
N ALA A 82 -26.71 -13.03 12.82
CA ALA A 82 -27.35 -11.76 13.18
C ALA A 82 -28.77 -11.95 13.74
N SER A 83 -29.54 -12.85 13.13
CA SER A 83 -30.88 -13.24 13.59
C SER A 83 -30.85 -13.78 15.03
N GLU A 84 -29.91 -14.68 15.32
CA GLU A 84 -29.76 -15.27 16.65
C GLU A 84 -29.22 -14.27 17.69
N ALA A 85 -28.20 -13.47 17.34
CA ALA A 85 -27.63 -12.45 18.23
C ALA A 85 -28.63 -11.33 18.57
N ALA A 86 -29.59 -11.06 17.69
CA ALA A 86 -30.62 -10.04 17.88
C ALA A 86 -31.94 -10.57 18.47
N ASP A 87 -32.08 -11.89 18.65
CA ASP A 87 -33.36 -12.56 18.95
C ASP A 87 -34.48 -12.12 17.97
N SER A 88 -34.15 -12.02 16.67
CA SER A 88 -35.05 -11.58 15.61
C SER A 88 -35.15 -12.64 14.51
N PRO A 89 -36.36 -13.14 14.16
CA PRO A 89 -36.50 -14.22 13.19
C PRO A 89 -36.10 -13.80 11.78
N LEU A 90 -35.58 -14.74 10.99
CA LEU A 90 -35.37 -14.53 9.56
C LEU A 90 -36.70 -14.50 8.78
N VAL A 91 -36.94 -13.43 8.03
CA VAL A 91 -38.07 -13.27 7.14
C VAL A 91 -37.60 -13.11 5.69
N LEU A 92 -38.45 -13.50 4.74
CA LEU A 92 -38.12 -13.36 3.31
C LEU A 92 -38.50 -11.96 2.83
N PHE A 93 -37.54 -11.26 2.24
CA PHE A 93 -37.75 -9.96 1.62
C PHE A 93 -38.05 -10.13 0.12
N ASP A 94 -39.35 -10.31 -0.20
CA ASP A 94 -39.80 -10.55 -1.59
C ASP A 94 -39.33 -9.46 -2.57
N SER A 95 -39.22 -8.21 -2.13
CA SER A 95 -38.70 -7.10 -2.96
C SER A 95 -37.27 -7.35 -3.43
N TRP A 96 -36.43 -7.96 -2.59
CA TRP A 96 -35.07 -8.33 -2.98
C TRP A 96 -35.04 -9.58 -3.85
N VAL A 97 -35.93 -10.54 -3.60
CA VAL A 97 -36.11 -11.71 -4.48
C VAL A 97 -36.41 -11.28 -5.92
N GLU A 98 -37.30 -10.31 -6.11
CA GLU A 98 -37.60 -9.75 -7.44
C GLU A 98 -36.39 -9.07 -8.07
N THR A 99 -35.60 -8.35 -7.27
CA THR A 99 -34.36 -7.71 -7.73
C THR A 99 -33.35 -8.76 -8.21
N MET A 100 -33.16 -9.85 -7.45
CA MET A 100 -32.30 -10.96 -7.86
C MET A 100 -32.83 -11.66 -9.11
N ARG A 101 -34.13 -11.92 -9.21
CA ARG A 101 -34.75 -12.50 -10.42
C ARG A 101 -34.47 -11.65 -11.65
N ALA A 102 -34.62 -10.33 -11.55
CA ALA A 102 -34.28 -9.40 -12.63
C ALA A 102 -32.77 -9.42 -12.96
N TYR A 103 -31.90 -9.48 -11.94
CA TYR A 103 -30.45 -9.58 -12.11
C TYR A 103 -30.03 -10.83 -12.91
N PHE A 104 -30.60 -12.00 -12.59
CA PHE A 104 -30.35 -13.24 -13.34
C PHE A 104 -30.95 -13.19 -14.74
N SER A 105 -32.19 -12.71 -14.87
CA SER A 105 -32.88 -12.59 -16.16
C SER A 105 -32.15 -11.69 -17.15
N SER A 106 -31.61 -10.55 -16.69
CA SER A 106 -30.78 -9.65 -17.52
C SER A 106 -29.51 -10.30 -18.09
N ARG A 107 -29.09 -11.44 -17.52
CA ARG A 107 -27.94 -12.25 -17.96
C ARG A 107 -28.36 -13.54 -18.67
N ASN A 108 -29.63 -13.65 -19.07
CA ASN A 108 -30.22 -14.84 -19.68
C ASN A 108 -30.04 -16.11 -18.83
N LYS A 109 -30.11 -15.97 -17.50
CA LYS A 109 -30.03 -17.08 -16.55
C LYS A 109 -31.28 -17.15 -15.69
N THR A 110 -31.65 -18.35 -15.28
CA THR A 110 -32.64 -18.57 -14.22
C THR A 110 -31.95 -18.49 -12.87
N MET A 111 -32.58 -17.82 -11.90
CA MET A 111 -32.05 -17.74 -10.53
C MET A 111 -32.10 -19.12 -9.86
N PRO A 112 -30.97 -19.65 -9.35
CA PRO A 112 -30.96 -20.85 -8.52
C PRO A 112 -31.76 -20.67 -7.23
N GLU A 113 -32.36 -21.76 -6.71
CA GLU A 113 -33.12 -21.70 -5.45
C GLU A 113 -32.26 -21.33 -4.24
N SER A 114 -30.98 -21.73 -4.22
CA SER A 114 -30.03 -21.38 -3.15
C SER A 114 -29.86 -19.87 -2.98
N ASN A 115 -30.01 -19.08 -4.04
CA ASN A 115 -29.94 -17.61 -3.96
C ASN A 115 -31.08 -16.99 -3.16
N ILE A 116 -32.20 -17.68 -2.94
CA ILE A 116 -33.30 -17.17 -2.10
C ILE A 116 -32.81 -16.90 -0.67
N LYS A 117 -31.80 -17.66 -0.20
CA LYS A 117 -31.13 -17.43 1.10
C LYS A 117 -30.67 -15.98 1.26
N GLN A 118 -30.16 -15.36 0.20
CA GLN A 118 -29.63 -14.00 0.21
C GLN A 118 -30.70 -12.92 0.44
N ALA A 119 -31.99 -13.27 0.37
CA ALA A 119 -33.12 -12.40 0.71
C ALA A 119 -33.79 -12.77 2.05
N ARG A 120 -33.26 -13.73 2.80
CA ARG A 120 -33.74 -14.08 4.15
C ARG A 120 -32.91 -13.29 5.16
N LEU A 121 -33.50 -12.23 5.70
CA LEU A 121 -32.83 -11.30 6.61
C LEU A 121 -33.59 -11.22 7.94
N PRO A 122 -32.94 -10.80 9.04
CA PRO A 122 -33.64 -10.58 10.30
C PRO A 122 -34.81 -9.62 10.14
N ASP A 123 -35.91 -9.87 10.85
CA ASP A 123 -37.07 -9.00 10.83
C ASP A 123 -36.70 -7.58 11.29
N GLY A 124 -37.25 -6.58 10.59
CA GLY A 124 -36.92 -5.16 10.78
C GLY A 124 -35.58 -4.71 10.19
N ALA A 125 -34.80 -5.59 9.55
CA ALA A 125 -33.57 -5.19 8.86
C ALA A 125 -33.86 -4.25 7.68
N GLN A 126 -32.99 -3.25 7.50
CA GLN A 126 -33.04 -2.32 6.38
C GLN A 126 -32.09 -2.79 5.28
N ILE A 127 -32.59 -3.02 4.07
CA ILE A 127 -31.76 -3.47 2.95
C ILE A 127 -30.73 -2.38 2.58
N ILE A 128 -29.48 -2.80 2.43
CA ILE A 128 -28.42 -2.05 1.75
C ILE A 128 -28.31 -2.64 0.34
N VAL A 129 -28.67 -1.85 -0.66
CA VAL A 129 -28.76 -2.32 -2.04
C VAL A 129 -27.37 -2.68 -2.55
N ASN A 130 -27.21 -3.88 -3.11
CA ASN A 130 -26.02 -4.24 -3.86
C ASN A 130 -26.26 -4.00 -5.36
N PRO A 131 -25.67 -2.96 -5.97
CA PRO A 131 -25.97 -2.60 -7.35
C PRO A 131 -25.25 -3.51 -8.38
N ILE A 132 -24.31 -4.34 -7.95
CA ILE A 132 -23.43 -5.12 -8.86
C ILE A 132 -23.35 -6.62 -8.53
N GLY A 133 -24.02 -7.07 -7.48
CA GLY A 133 -24.10 -8.47 -7.06
C GLY A 133 -25.51 -8.86 -6.60
N THR A 134 -25.69 -10.12 -6.19
CA THR A 134 -26.99 -10.66 -5.77
C THR A 134 -27.20 -10.63 -4.25
N ALA A 135 -26.13 -10.68 -3.46
CA ALA A 135 -26.20 -10.56 -2.01
C ALA A 135 -26.56 -9.12 -1.63
N CYS A 136 -27.76 -8.85 -1.11
CA CYS A 136 -27.97 -7.55 -0.46
C CYS A 136 -27.16 -7.50 0.83
N GLY A 137 -26.68 -6.31 1.16
CA GLY A 137 -26.33 -6.04 2.54
C GLY A 137 -27.58 -5.69 3.34
N PHE A 138 -27.41 -5.55 4.64
CA PHE A 138 -28.47 -5.05 5.49
C PHE A 138 -27.93 -4.30 6.70
N LYS A 139 -28.71 -3.35 7.17
CA LYS A 139 -28.47 -2.58 8.39
C LYS A 139 -29.51 -2.99 9.43
N MET A 140 -29.07 -3.26 10.65
CA MET A 140 -29.98 -3.50 11.77
C MET A 140 -29.34 -3.04 13.08
N LYS A 141 -30.14 -3.03 14.14
CA LYS A 141 -29.65 -2.76 15.48
C LYS A 141 -29.58 -4.08 16.26
N ILE A 142 -28.42 -4.36 16.87
CA ILE A 142 -28.26 -5.44 17.84
C ILE A 142 -27.95 -4.75 19.18
N HIS A 143 -28.85 -4.87 20.15
CA HIS A 143 -28.87 -4.03 21.35
C HIS A 143 -28.84 -2.53 21.02
N ASP A 144 -27.79 -1.81 21.46
CA ASP A 144 -27.61 -0.39 21.22
C ASP A 144 -26.68 -0.04 20.04
N CYS A 145 -26.12 -1.06 19.38
CA CYS A 145 -25.13 -0.91 18.32
C CYS A 145 -25.76 -1.06 16.92
N TRP A 146 -25.36 -0.19 16.00
CA TRP A 146 -25.71 -0.31 14.58
C TRP A 146 -24.78 -1.29 13.87
N PHE A 147 -25.36 -2.29 13.21
CA PHE A 147 -24.63 -3.24 12.39
C PHE A 147 -24.92 -3.03 10.91
N TYR A 148 -23.88 -3.09 10.09
CA TYR A 148 -23.95 -3.09 8.63
C TYR A 148 -23.32 -4.39 8.12
N PHE A 149 -24.13 -5.27 7.56
CA PHE A 149 -23.69 -6.51 6.96
C PHE A 149 -23.49 -6.31 5.46
N THR A 150 -22.35 -6.75 4.96
CA THR A 150 -21.93 -6.55 3.55
C THR A 150 -21.30 -7.82 2.99
N PRO A 151 -21.43 -8.08 1.67
CA PRO A 151 -20.82 -9.24 1.03
C PRO A 151 -19.29 -9.17 1.03
N GLY A 152 -18.61 -10.32 1.05
CA GLY A 152 -17.14 -10.40 1.07
C GLY A 152 -16.45 -9.98 -0.24
N VAL A 153 -17.19 -9.96 -1.37
CA VAL A 153 -16.63 -9.61 -2.68
C VAL A 153 -16.15 -8.14 -2.68
N PRO A 154 -14.84 -7.86 -2.89
CA PRO A 154 -14.28 -6.52 -2.69
C PRO A 154 -14.94 -5.40 -3.51
N SER A 155 -15.33 -5.66 -4.76
CA SER A 155 -15.99 -4.66 -5.61
C SER A 155 -17.38 -4.29 -5.08
N GLU A 156 -18.15 -5.27 -4.62
CA GLU A 156 -19.50 -5.10 -4.06
C GLU A 156 -19.43 -4.34 -2.73
N PHE A 157 -18.58 -4.82 -1.81
CA PHE A 157 -18.34 -4.21 -0.51
C PHE A 157 -17.97 -2.73 -0.62
N LYS A 158 -16.93 -2.42 -1.40
CA LYS A 158 -16.42 -1.04 -1.55
C LYS A 158 -17.49 -0.09 -2.08
N ARG A 159 -18.32 -0.57 -3.00
CA ARG A 159 -19.39 0.21 -3.60
C ARG A 159 -20.50 0.50 -2.60
N MET A 160 -20.96 -0.52 -1.89
CA MET A 160 -21.99 -0.36 -0.85
C MET A 160 -21.52 0.54 0.30
N VAL A 161 -20.26 0.41 0.72
CA VAL A 161 -19.71 1.26 1.77
C VAL A 161 -19.67 2.73 1.33
N THR A 162 -19.15 2.99 0.14
CA THR A 162 -18.97 4.35 -0.38
C THR A 162 -20.30 5.04 -0.68
N GLU A 163 -21.24 4.31 -1.29
CA GLU A 163 -22.51 4.88 -1.79
C GLU A 163 -23.60 4.91 -0.71
N GLN A 164 -23.54 4.06 0.32
CA GLN A 164 -24.64 3.90 1.29
C GLN A 164 -24.19 3.91 2.76
N VAL A 165 -23.22 3.09 3.17
CA VAL A 165 -22.83 2.99 4.60
C VAL A 165 -22.23 4.29 5.12
N LEU A 166 -21.21 4.83 4.44
CA LEU A 166 -20.55 6.07 4.87
C LEU A 166 -21.49 7.30 4.83
N PRO A 167 -22.33 7.50 3.80
CA PRO A 167 -23.35 8.56 3.82
C PRO A 167 -24.34 8.45 4.98
N ASP A 168 -24.78 7.24 5.31
CA ASP A 168 -25.69 7.00 6.44
C ASP A 168 -25.01 7.29 7.78
N LEU A 169 -23.75 6.86 7.98
CA LEU A 169 -22.96 7.20 9.16
C LEU A 169 -22.78 8.71 9.34
N LYS A 170 -22.50 9.45 8.25
CA LYS A 170 -22.40 10.92 8.31
C LYS A 170 -23.71 11.59 8.70
N THR A 171 -24.83 11.01 8.27
CA THR A 171 -26.16 11.52 8.62
C THR A 171 -26.46 11.28 10.10
N MET A 172 -26.08 10.12 10.64
CA MET A 172 -26.28 9.78 12.05
C MET A 172 -25.30 10.50 12.99
N TYR A 173 -24.09 10.79 12.53
CA TYR A 173 -23.02 11.38 13.34
C TYR A 173 -22.38 12.59 12.62
N PRO A 174 -23.11 13.71 12.46
CA PRO A 174 -22.66 14.86 11.67
C PRO A 174 -21.44 15.59 12.26
N ASP A 175 -21.21 15.44 13.57
CA ASP A 175 -20.09 16.07 14.27
C ASP A 175 -18.75 15.34 14.08
N GLN A 176 -18.74 14.15 13.43
CA GLN A 176 -17.50 13.45 13.14
C GLN A 176 -16.75 14.15 12.02
N VAL A 177 -15.56 14.65 12.34
CA VAL A 177 -14.67 15.31 11.39
C VAL A 177 -13.61 14.30 10.94
N GLY A 178 -13.48 14.13 9.63
CA GLY A 178 -12.42 13.32 9.05
C GLY A 178 -11.04 13.83 9.42
N GLU A 179 -10.11 12.90 9.60
CA GLU A 179 -8.69 13.21 9.64
C GLU A 179 -8.10 13.09 8.24
N GLU A 180 -7.07 13.87 7.99
CA GLU A 180 -6.26 13.77 6.79
C GLU A 180 -4.84 13.38 7.18
N CYS A 181 -4.24 12.51 6.38
CA CYS A 181 -2.89 12.01 6.61
C CYS A 181 -1.99 12.52 5.49
N SER A 182 -0.94 13.27 5.85
CA SER A 182 0.17 13.53 4.94
C SER A 182 1.27 12.48 5.15
N TYR A 183 1.80 11.93 4.06
CA TYR A 183 2.80 10.87 4.06
C TYR A 183 4.15 11.44 3.65
N PHE A 184 5.16 11.27 4.50
CA PHE A 184 6.55 11.52 4.15
C PHE A 184 7.21 10.17 3.92
N TYR A 185 7.52 9.88 2.67
CA TYR A 185 8.27 8.70 2.29
C TYR A 185 9.74 8.99 2.52
N THR A 186 10.37 8.20 3.38
CA THR A 186 11.78 8.39 3.73
C THR A 186 12.60 7.16 3.42
N PHE A 187 13.87 7.37 3.10
CA PHE A 187 14.84 6.33 2.79
C PHE A 187 16.19 6.66 3.44
N GLY A 188 16.91 5.59 3.81
CA GLY A 188 18.29 5.68 4.27
C GLY A 188 18.51 5.88 5.78
N SER A 189 17.44 5.96 6.58
CA SER A 189 17.50 5.99 8.06
C SER A 189 16.65 4.88 8.67
N SER A 190 16.92 4.52 9.93
CA SER A 190 16.01 3.67 10.72
C SER A 190 14.79 4.46 11.21
N GLU A 191 13.73 3.75 11.59
CA GLU A 191 12.55 4.33 12.23
C GLU A 191 12.92 5.12 13.49
N SER A 192 13.73 4.54 14.37
CA SER A 192 14.23 5.21 15.57
C SER A 192 15.02 6.49 15.26
N GLY A 193 15.88 6.46 14.23
CA GLY A 193 16.65 7.63 13.83
C GLY A 193 15.81 8.76 13.25
N ILE A 194 14.66 8.44 12.65
CA ILE A 194 13.66 9.43 12.21
C ILE A 194 12.85 9.94 13.40
N ALA A 195 12.36 9.05 14.27
CA ALA A 195 11.60 9.39 15.46
C ALA A 195 12.40 10.32 16.40
N ASP A 196 13.65 9.98 16.73
CA ASP A 196 14.52 10.81 17.59
C ASP A 196 14.71 12.24 17.08
N ARG A 197 14.61 12.45 15.76
CA ARG A 197 14.68 13.79 15.14
C ARG A 197 13.36 14.54 15.26
N LEU A 198 12.24 13.84 15.13
CA LEU A 198 10.89 14.42 15.11
C LEU A 198 10.28 14.56 16.51
N ASP A 199 10.68 13.76 17.49
CA ASP A 199 10.23 13.85 18.88
C ASP A 199 10.61 15.18 19.56
N LYS A 200 11.53 15.92 18.94
CA LYS A 200 11.91 17.29 19.34
C LYS A 200 10.85 18.33 18.95
N LEU A 201 9.89 17.97 18.09
CA LEU A 201 8.82 18.85 17.63
C LEU A 201 7.67 18.84 18.63
N GLN A 202 7.19 20.03 18.99
CA GLN A 202 5.91 20.19 19.67
C GLN A 202 4.79 20.28 18.63
N LEU A 203 3.98 19.23 18.54
CA LEU A 203 2.83 19.20 17.63
C LEU A 203 1.66 19.99 18.23
N PRO A 204 0.90 20.74 17.41
CA PRO A 204 -0.33 21.37 17.87
C PRO A 204 -1.37 20.33 18.33
N GLN A 205 -2.31 20.75 19.17
CA GLN A 205 -3.43 19.90 19.57
C GLN A 205 -4.21 19.38 18.36
N GLY A 206 -4.53 18.08 18.36
CA GLY A 206 -5.21 17.42 17.25
C GLY A 206 -4.30 16.93 16.13
N TYR A 207 -2.98 17.13 16.24
CA TYR A 207 -1.99 16.55 15.32
C TYR A 207 -1.22 15.44 16.01
N SER A 208 -0.93 14.38 15.26
CA SER A 208 -0.11 13.27 15.73
C SER A 208 0.77 12.72 14.62
N LEU A 209 1.85 12.05 15.02
CA LEU A 209 2.74 11.34 14.10
C LEU A 209 2.54 9.83 14.23
N GLY A 210 2.49 9.16 13.10
CA GLY A 210 2.61 7.70 13.01
C GLY A 210 3.84 7.32 12.20
N TYR A 211 4.39 6.15 12.51
CA TYR A 211 5.52 5.59 11.80
C TYR A 211 5.16 4.21 11.26
N ARG A 212 5.64 3.90 10.06
CA ARG A 212 5.56 2.55 9.50
C ARG A 212 6.85 2.23 8.78
N SER A 213 7.55 1.24 9.30
CA SER A 213 8.64 0.58 8.57
C SER A 213 8.08 -0.43 7.56
N TYR A 214 8.55 -0.36 6.33
CA TYR A 214 8.35 -1.41 5.33
C TYR A 214 9.53 -1.37 4.36
N LEU A 215 10.09 -2.52 3.99
CA LEU A 215 11.38 -2.53 3.29
C LEU A 215 11.32 -1.79 1.94
N PRO A 216 12.25 -0.85 1.64
CA PRO A 216 13.32 -0.30 2.50
C PRO A 216 13.03 1.12 3.00
N PHE A 217 11.76 1.53 3.01
CA PHE A 217 11.31 2.87 3.39
C PHE A 217 10.82 2.94 4.84
N ILE A 218 10.89 4.15 5.39
CA ILE A 218 10.10 4.51 6.57
C ILE A 218 9.06 5.54 6.13
N GLU A 219 7.79 5.22 6.33
CA GLU A 219 6.67 6.15 6.20
C GLU A 219 6.52 6.93 7.51
N VAL A 220 6.61 8.27 7.44
CA VAL A 220 6.15 9.15 8.52
C VAL A 220 4.80 9.70 8.12
N LYS A 221 3.82 9.59 9.01
CA LYS A 221 2.43 9.99 8.79
C LYS A 221 2.10 11.15 9.70
N LEU A 222 1.71 12.28 9.12
CA LEU A 222 1.16 13.41 9.87
C LEU A 222 -0.35 13.33 9.80
N PHE A 223 -0.97 12.97 10.91
CA PHE A 223 -2.42 13.02 11.07
C PHE A 223 -2.84 14.39 11.60
N GLY A 224 -3.97 14.89 11.11
CA GLY A 224 -4.62 16.07 11.68
C GLY A 224 -6.01 16.31 11.07
N PRO A 225 -6.75 17.31 11.56
CA PRO A 225 -8.10 17.59 11.09
C PRO A 225 -8.11 17.93 9.60
N LYS A 226 -9.02 17.31 8.85
CA LYS A 226 -9.16 17.55 7.40
C LYS A 226 -9.48 19.01 7.06
N ALA A 227 -10.17 19.72 7.95
CA ALA A 227 -10.51 21.13 7.75
C ALA A 227 -9.36 22.12 8.02
N ASP A 228 -8.27 21.70 8.69
CA ASP A 228 -7.18 22.58 9.13
C ASP A 228 -5.94 22.49 8.20
N ASN A 229 -6.15 22.79 6.91
CA ASN A 229 -5.12 22.66 5.88
C ASN A 229 -3.93 23.60 6.11
N GLU A 230 -4.17 24.84 6.53
CA GLU A 230 -3.11 25.83 6.70
C GLU A 230 -2.14 25.43 7.81
N ARG A 231 -2.66 24.99 8.97
CA ARG A 231 -1.82 24.51 10.07
C ARG A 231 -1.13 23.20 9.71
N ARG A 232 -1.81 22.27 9.01
CA ARG A 232 -1.19 21.03 8.54
C ARG A 232 0.02 21.30 7.65
N LEU A 233 -0.09 22.24 6.70
CA LEU A 233 1.04 22.65 5.86
C LEU A 233 2.20 23.25 6.66
N LYS A 234 1.93 24.02 7.73
CA LYS A 234 2.98 24.56 8.60
C LYS A 234 3.70 23.44 9.35
N VAL A 235 2.97 22.48 9.92
CA VAL A 235 3.55 21.33 10.61
C VAL A 235 4.33 20.44 9.62
N ALA A 236 3.79 20.21 8.43
CA ALA A 236 4.45 19.46 7.38
C ALA A 236 5.80 20.08 6.96
N LYS A 237 5.86 21.41 6.85
CA LYS A 237 7.13 22.13 6.58
C LYS A 237 8.14 21.96 7.71
N LEU A 238 7.70 21.99 8.98
CA LEU A 238 8.58 21.75 10.13
C LEU A 238 9.15 20.34 10.11
N ILE A 239 8.31 19.33 9.84
CA ILE A 239 8.75 17.93 9.67
C ILE A 239 9.78 17.85 8.54
N PHE A 240 9.46 18.41 7.37
CA PHE A 240 10.36 18.40 6.22
C PHE A 240 11.75 18.92 6.59
N GLN A 241 11.84 20.07 7.27
CA GLN A 241 13.12 20.65 7.67
C GLN A 241 13.96 19.76 8.60
N HIS A 242 13.34 18.90 9.42
CA HIS A 242 14.06 18.04 10.36
C HIS A 242 14.60 16.75 9.73
N ILE A 243 13.99 16.28 8.64
CA ILE A 243 14.30 15.00 8.00
C ILE A 243 14.52 15.09 6.49
N GLU A 244 14.70 16.29 5.93
CA GLU A 244 14.83 16.57 4.49
C GLU A 244 15.80 15.62 3.77
N GLN A 245 16.95 15.35 4.39
CA GLN A 245 17.99 14.50 3.82
C GLN A 245 17.54 13.05 3.55
N HIS A 246 16.52 12.59 4.28
CA HIS A 246 15.93 11.26 4.16
C HIS A 246 14.65 11.27 3.32
N ILE A 247 14.05 12.44 3.06
CA ILE A 247 12.80 12.53 2.31
C ILE A 247 13.05 12.21 0.84
N VAL A 248 12.33 11.17 0.40
CA VAL A 248 12.21 10.75 -0.98
C VAL A 248 11.14 11.58 -1.67
N SER A 249 9.94 11.62 -1.07
CA SER A 249 8.75 12.27 -1.60
C SER A 249 7.72 12.52 -0.49
N ILE A 250 6.76 13.40 -0.76
CA ILE A 250 5.61 13.68 0.10
C ILE A 250 4.33 13.30 -0.64
N ASP A 251 3.40 12.63 0.05
CA ASP A 251 2.05 12.23 -0.41
C ASP A 251 1.99 11.32 -1.64
N GLN A 252 3.15 10.88 -2.14
CA GLN A 252 3.25 9.94 -3.25
C GLN A 252 4.44 8.99 -3.06
N PRO A 253 4.32 7.69 -3.41
CA PRO A 253 5.43 6.75 -3.33
C PRO A 253 6.63 7.15 -4.21
N MET A 254 7.81 6.58 -3.92
CA MET A 254 9.05 6.86 -4.66
C MET A 254 8.89 6.71 -6.18
N LEU A 255 8.26 5.62 -6.61
CA LEU A 255 8.14 5.27 -8.04
C LEU A 255 7.35 6.34 -8.80
N GLU A 256 6.21 6.78 -8.26
CA GLU A 256 5.40 7.85 -8.84
C GLU A 256 6.16 9.18 -8.90
N HIS A 257 6.88 9.51 -7.83
CA HIS A 257 7.72 10.71 -7.81
C HIS A 257 8.83 10.67 -8.86
N LEU A 258 9.49 9.51 -9.02
CA LEU A 258 10.50 9.29 -10.05
C LEU A 258 9.92 9.44 -11.45
N GLY A 259 8.74 8.89 -11.72
CA GLY A 259 8.05 9.06 -13.00
C GLY A 259 7.84 10.53 -13.37
N GLN A 260 7.34 11.33 -12.43
CA GLN A 260 7.19 12.77 -12.61
C GLN A 260 8.54 13.46 -12.87
N LEU A 261 9.59 13.11 -12.13
CA LEU A 261 10.92 13.68 -12.33
C LEU A 261 11.48 13.34 -13.71
N VAL A 262 11.44 12.08 -14.12
CA VAL A 262 11.89 11.61 -15.44
C VAL A 262 11.09 12.31 -16.56
N ALA A 263 9.76 12.39 -16.42
CA ALA A 263 8.91 13.10 -17.37
C ALA A 263 9.24 14.60 -17.47
N SER A 264 9.45 15.27 -16.34
CA SER A 264 9.76 16.70 -16.28
C SER A 264 11.10 17.06 -16.90
N LYS A 265 12.09 16.16 -16.81
CA LYS A 265 13.43 16.34 -17.38
C LYS A 265 13.51 15.91 -18.84
N GLY A 266 12.59 15.04 -19.29
CA GLY A 266 12.56 14.55 -20.66
C GLY A 266 13.73 13.64 -21.05
N LEU A 267 14.42 13.06 -20.06
CA LEU A 267 15.56 12.17 -20.27
C LEU A 267 15.10 10.72 -20.46
N HIS A 268 15.79 9.98 -21.33
CA HIS A 268 15.60 8.54 -21.50
C HIS A 268 16.60 7.78 -20.64
N LEU A 269 16.19 6.61 -20.17
CA LEU A 269 17.05 5.76 -19.35
C LEU A 269 17.10 4.32 -19.84
N SER A 270 18.27 3.71 -19.72
CA SER A 270 18.48 2.28 -19.94
C SER A 270 18.99 1.61 -18.68
N ILE A 271 18.80 0.30 -18.58
CA ILE A 271 19.09 -0.43 -17.35
C ILE A 271 19.93 -1.66 -17.69
N ALA A 272 20.98 -1.94 -16.92
CA ALA A 272 21.66 -3.22 -16.94
C ALA A 272 21.70 -3.81 -15.53
N GLU A 273 21.27 -5.06 -15.39
CA GLU A 273 21.05 -5.69 -14.09
C GLU A 273 21.76 -7.03 -13.97
N GLN A 274 22.56 -7.19 -12.92
CA GLN A 274 23.12 -8.47 -12.51
C GLN A 274 22.57 -8.94 -11.15
N SER A 275 22.54 -8.05 -10.15
CA SER A 275 22.11 -8.42 -8.79
C SER A 275 20.59 -8.43 -8.61
N THR A 276 19.88 -7.55 -9.33
CA THR A 276 18.41 -7.40 -9.22
C THR A 276 17.63 -8.34 -10.14
N LYS A 277 18.28 -8.98 -11.12
CA LYS A 277 17.73 -10.04 -11.98
C LYS A 277 16.42 -9.65 -12.71
N GLY A 278 16.34 -8.41 -13.21
CA GLY A 278 15.17 -7.88 -13.93
C GLY A 278 14.12 -7.21 -13.03
N TRP A 279 14.27 -7.32 -11.70
CA TRP A 279 13.34 -6.68 -10.76
C TRP A 279 13.36 -5.15 -10.88
N LEU A 280 14.52 -4.53 -11.08
CA LEU A 280 14.62 -3.07 -11.17
C LEU A 280 13.92 -2.55 -12.43
N SER A 281 14.14 -3.20 -13.58
CA SER A 281 13.46 -2.85 -14.82
C SER A 281 11.96 -3.01 -14.69
N HIS A 282 11.49 -4.16 -14.17
CA HIS A 282 10.06 -4.39 -13.95
C HIS A 282 9.45 -3.33 -13.02
N TRP A 283 10.12 -3.02 -11.91
CA TRP A 283 9.63 -2.05 -10.94
C TRP A 283 9.56 -0.63 -11.53
N LEU A 284 10.64 -0.14 -12.15
CA LEU A 284 10.67 1.20 -12.73
C LEU A 284 9.68 1.35 -13.90
N MET A 285 9.61 0.36 -14.79
CA MET A 285 8.71 0.39 -15.96
C MET A 285 7.25 0.10 -15.61
N SER A 286 6.92 -0.26 -14.36
CA SER A 286 5.52 -0.35 -13.93
C SER A 286 4.85 1.04 -13.82
N ASN A 287 5.65 2.12 -13.84
CA ASN A 287 5.15 3.48 -13.99
C ASN A 287 5.23 3.95 -15.46
N THR A 288 4.11 4.43 -15.99
CA THR A 288 3.95 4.77 -17.41
C THR A 288 4.86 5.91 -17.89
N ASP A 289 5.19 6.87 -17.02
CA ASP A 289 6.05 7.99 -17.39
C ASP A 289 7.51 7.56 -17.59
N ILE A 290 7.95 6.58 -16.79
CA ILE A 290 9.25 5.94 -16.89
C ILE A 290 9.28 4.99 -18.08
N GLU A 291 8.25 4.14 -18.24
CA GLU A 291 8.14 3.21 -19.36
C GLU A 291 8.24 3.93 -20.71
N ALA A 292 7.51 5.05 -20.88
CA ALA A 292 7.54 5.85 -22.10
C ALA A 292 8.92 6.45 -22.44
N ARG A 293 9.85 6.45 -21.48
CA ARG A 293 11.22 6.98 -21.62
C ARG A 293 12.29 5.92 -21.36
N SER A 294 11.90 4.64 -21.33
CA SER A 294 12.83 3.54 -21.15
C SER A 294 13.39 3.08 -22.50
N GLY A 295 14.71 3.02 -22.60
CA GLY A 295 15.41 2.33 -23.68
C GLY A 295 15.45 0.83 -23.44
N HIS A 296 16.51 0.16 -23.91
CA HIS A 296 16.67 -1.27 -23.66
C HIS A 296 17.08 -1.55 -22.20
N SER A 297 16.59 -2.68 -21.68
CA SER A 297 17.02 -3.27 -20.41
C SER A 297 17.79 -4.57 -20.64
N TRP A 298 18.95 -4.71 -20.03
CA TRP A 298 19.80 -5.90 -20.12
C TRP A 298 19.81 -6.65 -18.80
N ILE A 299 19.50 -7.95 -18.84
CA ILE A 299 19.57 -8.84 -17.68
C ILE A 299 20.74 -9.78 -17.89
N LEU A 300 21.78 -9.62 -17.08
CA LEU A 300 23.07 -10.27 -17.24
C LEU A 300 23.29 -11.32 -16.14
N SER A 301 23.95 -12.42 -16.49
CA SER A 301 24.38 -13.42 -15.51
C SER A 301 25.62 -12.94 -14.74
N HIS A 302 25.94 -13.64 -13.66
CA HIS A 302 27.09 -13.34 -12.81
C HIS A 302 28.44 -13.70 -13.47
N ASP A 303 28.44 -14.66 -14.41
CA ASP A 303 29.66 -15.25 -15.00
C ASP A 303 30.29 -14.41 -16.12
N VAL A 304 29.75 -13.22 -16.43
CA VAL A 304 30.22 -12.45 -17.59
C VAL A 304 31.65 -11.91 -17.39
N GLU A 305 32.19 -11.83 -16.17
CA GLU A 305 33.54 -11.28 -15.93
C GLU A 305 34.31 -11.97 -14.79
N SER A 306 34.82 -13.18 -15.04
CA SER A 306 35.84 -13.82 -14.17
C SER A 306 37.29 -13.41 -14.50
N ASN A 307 37.50 -12.53 -15.50
CA ASN A 307 38.84 -12.19 -16.01
C ASN A 307 39.28 -10.73 -15.82
N LEU A 308 38.47 -9.87 -15.18
CA LEU A 308 38.94 -8.56 -14.73
C LEU A 308 39.61 -8.72 -13.36
N GLY A 309 40.82 -9.29 -13.37
CA GLY A 309 41.59 -9.58 -12.16
C GLY A 309 41.80 -8.34 -11.28
N GLU A 310 41.83 -8.53 -9.96
CA GLU A 310 42.31 -7.65 -8.84
C GLU A 310 42.27 -6.12 -9.05
N SER A 311 41.39 -5.63 -9.91
CA SER A 311 41.27 -4.24 -10.31
C SER A 311 40.04 -3.64 -9.66
N ASP A 312 40.09 -2.32 -9.48
CA ASP A 312 39.11 -1.51 -8.79
C ASP A 312 37.67 -2.03 -8.97
N GLY A 313 37.02 -2.44 -7.87
CA GLY A 313 35.67 -3.05 -7.91
C GLY A 313 34.56 -2.18 -8.51
N LEU A 314 34.84 -0.89 -8.80
CA LEU A 314 33.94 -0.01 -9.53
C LEU A 314 34.18 0.02 -11.06
N ALA A 315 35.36 -0.37 -11.55
CA ALA A 315 35.67 -0.29 -12.98
C ALA A 315 34.71 -1.12 -13.87
N PRO A 316 34.36 -2.37 -13.51
CA PRO A 316 33.39 -3.16 -14.28
C PRO A 316 32.02 -2.49 -14.39
N VAL A 317 31.51 -1.92 -13.28
CA VAL A 317 30.17 -1.32 -13.25
C VAL A 317 30.12 0.00 -13.99
N PHE A 318 31.21 0.78 -14.01
CA PHE A 318 31.34 1.96 -14.87
C PHE A 318 31.41 1.59 -16.35
N ALA A 319 32.23 0.60 -16.71
CA ALA A 319 32.33 0.13 -18.10
C ALA A 319 30.96 -0.34 -18.62
N LEU A 320 30.22 -1.07 -17.80
CA LEU A 320 28.86 -1.49 -18.13
C LEU A 320 27.91 -0.28 -18.24
N ALA A 321 27.99 0.70 -17.34
CA ALA A 321 27.14 1.90 -17.40
C ALA A 321 27.37 2.73 -18.67
N GLY A 322 28.63 2.99 -19.02
CA GLY A 322 28.98 3.65 -20.27
C GLY A 322 28.51 2.86 -21.50
N ALA A 323 28.78 1.56 -21.53
CA ALA A 323 28.35 0.68 -22.63
C ALA A 323 26.82 0.63 -22.77
N THR A 324 26.07 0.56 -21.67
CA THR A 324 24.60 0.56 -21.69
C THR A 324 24.07 1.88 -22.22
N LYS A 325 24.59 3.03 -21.75
CA LYS A 325 24.20 4.36 -22.22
C LYS A 325 24.43 4.50 -23.74
N ASP A 326 25.64 4.17 -24.19
CA ASP A 326 26.06 4.33 -25.58
C ASP A 326 25.33 3.38 -26.53
N LYS A 327 25.19 2.10 -26.17
CA LYS A 327 24.55 1.09 -27.02
C LYS A 327 23.04 1.24 -27.09
N CYS A 328 22.42 1.78 -26.05
CA CYS A 328 20.98 2.01 -26.03
C CYS A 328 20.58 3.39 -26.54
N GLY A 329 21.53 4.32 -26.70
CA GLY A 329 21.27 5.66 -27.19
C GLY A 329 20.42 6.50 -26.22
N THR A 330 20.60 6.30 -24.92
CA THR A 330 19.86 7.00 -23.85
C THR A 330 20.76 7.98 -23.12
N GLU A 331 20.19 9.02 -22.49
CA GLU A 331 20.97 9.98 -21.72
C GLU A 331 21.40 9.43 -20.35
N LEU A 332 20.65 8.46 -19.82
CA LEU A 332 20.87 7.87 -18.51
C LEU A 332 21.07 6.36 -18.61
N ALA A 333 22.00 5.81 -17.82
CA ALA A 333 22.12 4.38 -17.62
C ALA A 333 22.19 4.03 -16.13
N LEU A 334 21.35 3.09 -15.71
CA LEU A 334 21.31 2.53 -14.36
C LEU A 334 21.91 1.12 -14.39
N VAL A 335 22.93 0.87 -13.58
CA VAL A 335 23.58 -0.44 -13.53
C VAL A 335 23.63 -1.01 -12.12
N THR A 336 23.19 -2.26 -11.98
CA THR A 336 23.42 -3.08 -10.79
C THR A 336 24.46 -4.15 -11.11
N GLY A 337 25.61 -4.09 -10.45
CA GLY A 337 26.68 -5.07 -10.58
C GLY A 337 26.37 -6.38 -9.85
N PRO A 338 27.32 -7.34 -9.86
CA PRO A 338 27.16 -8.64 -9.20
C PRO A 338 26.94 -8.49 -7.68
N LEU A 339 26.11 -9.37 -7.11
CA LEU A 339 26.00 -9.56 -5.66
C LEU A 339 26.88 -10.73 -5.24
N SER A 340 27.89 -10.48 -4.41
CA SER A 340 28.80 -11.50 -3.89
C SER A 340 28.19 -12.31 -2.75
N ALA A 341 28.81 -13.45 -2.43
CA ALA A 341 28.38 -14.31 -1.33
C ALA A 341 28.50 -13.64 0.06
N ASP A 342 29.41 -12.67 0.24
CA ASP A 342 29.55 -11.88 1.47
C ASP A 342 28.62 -10.66 1.51
N GLY A 343 27.66 -10.56 0.58
CA GLY A 343 26.64 -9.52 0.56
C GLY A 343 27.12 -8.17 0.05
N GLN A 344 28.22 -8.14 -0.71
CA GLN A 344 28.75 -6.96 -1.38
C GLN A 344 28.17 -6.81 -2.79
N PHE A 345 27.82 -5.60 -3.18
CA PHE A 345 27.31 -5.30 -4.52
C PHE A 345 27.72 -3.89 -4.95
N SER A 346 27.77 -3.66 -6.26
CA SER A 346 28.10 -2.37 -6.85
C SER A 346 26.91 -1.79 -7.62
N LEU A 347 26.85 -0.46 -7.66
CA LEU A 347 25.84 0.32 -8.35
C LEU A 347 26.55 1.40 -9.18
N ALA A 348 26.01 1.71 -10.35
CA ALA A 348 26.43 2.89 -11.11
C ALA A 348 25.25 3.61 -11.77
N LEU A 349 25.36 4.94 -11.82
CA LEU A 349 24.53 5.83 -12.63
C LEU A 349 25.44 6.56 -13.61
N SER A 350 25.20 6.40 -14.91
CA SER A 350 25.81 7.24 -15.96
C SER A 350 24.81 8.28 -16.43
N ALA A 351 25.23 9.54 -16.49
CA ALA A 351 24.42 10.67 -16.93
C ALA A 351 25.26 11.64 -17.79
N PRO A 352 24.67 12.70 -18.37
CA PRO A 352 25.40 13.68 -19.17
C PRO A 352 26.58 14.36 -18.45
N GLU A 353 26.48 14.58 -17.14
CA GLU A 353 27.49 15.29 -16.34
C GLU A 353 28.63 14.38 -15.85
N GLY A 354 28.45 13.07 -15.93
CA GLY A 354 29.45 12.09 -15.51
C GLY A 354 28.84 10.80 -14.97
N GLU A 355 29.66 10.03 -14.26
CA GLU A 355 29.29 8.72 -13.73
C GLU A 355 29.51 8.65 -12.22
N TRP A 356 28.52 8.14 -11.51
CA TRP A 356 28.58 7.87 -10.07
C TRP A 356 28.56 6.38 -9.83
N GLY A 357 29.50 5.88 -9.02
CA GLY A 357 29.59 4.47 -8.66
C GLY A 357 29.73 4.30 -7.16
N GLN A 358 29.02 3.33 -6.59
CA GLN A 358 29.13 2.97 -5.16
C GLN A 358 29.20 1.46 -5.01
N ILE A 359 30.01 1.01 -4.03
CA ILE A 359 30.03 -0.36 -3.55
C ILE A 359 29.47 -0.38 -2.14
N PHE A 360 28.50 -1.26 -1.92
CA PHE A 360 27.87 -1.46 -0.62
C PHE A 360 28.09 -2.89 -0.13
N ARG A 361 28.01 -3.08 1.19
CA ARG A 361 27.85 -4.39 1.82
C ARG A 361 26.63 -4.36 2.73
N PHE A 362 25.76 -5.36 2.62
CA PHE A 362 24.62 -5.48 3.54
C PHE A 362 25.08 -5.54 5.01
N THR A 363 24.35 -4.86 5.88
CA THR A 363 24.64 -4.83 7.33
C THR A 363 23.87 -5.89 8.12
N ARG A 364 22.94 -6.60 7.46
CA ARG A 364 22.14 -7.69 8.00
C ARG A 364 21.82 -8.69 6.89
N GLU A 365 21.37 -9.87 7.28
CA GLU A 365 20.87 -10.86 6.33
C GLU A 365 19.52 -10.41 5.76
N TYR A 366 19.37 -10.61 4.45
CA TYR A 366 18.16 -10.36 3.68
C TYR A 366 17.86 -11.60 2.86
N SER A 367 16.58 -11.93 2.71
CA SER A 367 16.14 -12.90 1.72
C SER A 367 16.47 -12.42 0.30
N ALA A 368 16.49 -13.36 -0.66
CA ALA A 368 16.84 -13.02 -2.04
C ALA A 368 15.93 -11.95 -2.67
N ASP A 369 14.65 -11.88 -2.28
CA ASP A 369 13.72 -10.85 -2.78
C ASP A 369 13.95 -9.49 -2.11
N GLU A 370 14.21 -9.49 -0.81
CA GLU A 370 14.56 -8.27 -0.07
C GLU A 370 15.86 -7.65 -0.57
N GLN A 371 16.85 -8.48 -0.92
CA GLN A 371 18.11 -8.01 -1.53
C GLN A 371 17.85 -7.21 -2.80
N LYS A 372 17.03 -7.73 -3.73
CA LYS A 372 16.69 -7.04 -4.99
C LYS A 372 16.02 -5.70 -4.71
N ILE A 373 15.08 -5.67 -3.76
CA ILE A 373 14.35 -4.47 -3.35
C ILE A 373 15.32 -3.39 -2.83
N VAL A 374 16.24 -3.74 -1.92
CA VAL A 374 17.19 -2.79 -1.34
C VAL A 374 18.16 -2.26 -2.39
N ILE A 375 18.74 -3.15 -3.20
CA ILE A 375 19.71 -2.79 -4.25
C ILE A 375 19.07 -1.88 -5.29
N GLY A 376 17.90 -2.26 -5.80
CA GLY A 376 17.20 -1.46 -6.81
C GLY A 376 16.72 -0.12 -6.26
N THR A 377 16.28 -0.06 -5.00
CA THR A 377 15.88 1.20 -4.37
C THR A 377 17.07 2.15 -4.14
N LEU A 378 18.24 1.63 -3.77
CA LEU A 378 19.48 2.44 -3.68
C LEU A 378 19.79 3.12 -5.01
N LEU A 379 19.74 2.38 -6.12
CA LEU A 379 20.02 2.90 -7.45
C LEU A 379 18.93 3.88 -7.94
N ALA A 380 17.67 3.58 -7.65
CA ALA A 380 16.56 4.49 -7.92
C ALA A 380 16.67 5.79 -7.11
N ASP A 381 17.17 5.75 -5.87
CA ASP A 381 17.44 6.95 -5.08
C ASP A 381 18.62 7.77 -5.64
N MET A 382 19.68 7.14 -6.17
CA MET A 382 20.74 7.84 -6.90
C MET A 382 20.15 8.61 -8.09
N LEU A 383 19.31 7.96 -8.90
CA LEU A 383 18.60 8.60 -10.01
C LEU A 383 17.72 9.78 -9.54
N ARG A 384 16.91 9.57 -8.51
CA ARG A 384 16.04 10.60 -7.94
C ARG A 384 16.83 11.82 -7.49
N ARG A 385 17.94 11.60 -6.78
CA ARG A 385 18.84 12.66 -6.29
C ARG A 385 19.43 13.45 -7.46
N TYR A 386 19.92 12.74 -8.48
CA TYR A 386 20.40 13.36 -9.71
C TYR A 386 19.33 14.25 -10.37
N LEU A 387 18.13 13.72 -10.63
CA LEU A 387 17.04 14.48 -11.26
C LEU A 387 16.56 15.67 -10.41
N SER A 388 16.72 15.58 -9.09
CA SER A 388 16.35 16.64 -8.14
C SER A 388 17.47 17.66 -7.88
N GLY A 389 18.65 17.51 -8.51
CA GLY A 389 19.80 18.39 -8.24
C GLY A 389 20.39 18.24 -6.83
N LYS A 390 20.20 17.08 -6.19
CA LYS A 390 20.78 16.73 -4.88
C LYS A 390 22.09 15.95 -5.07
N PRO A 391 22.97 15.87 -4.05
CA PRO A 391 24.13 14.97 -4.10
C PRO A 391 23.69 13.54 -4.42
N VAL A 392 24.25 12.96 -5.50
CA VAL A 392 23.81 11.69 -6.11
C VAL A 392 24.14 10.48 -5.24
N LEU A 393 25.35 10.44 -4.67
CA LEU A 393 25.79 9.35 -3.81
C LEU A 393 24.86 9.24 -2.61
N THR A 394 24.32 8.05 -2.40
CA THR A 394 23.27 7.79 -1.40
C THR A 394 23.83 6.99 -0.22
N GLN A 395 23.07 6.96 0.88
CA GLN A 395 23.38 6.18 2.07
C GLN A 395 22.16 5.36 2.48
N CYS A 396 22.40 4.18 3.05
CA CYS A 396 21.34 3.33 3.56
C CYS A 396 21.74 2.66 4.88
N GLY A 397 20.90 2.78 5.92
CA GLY A 397 21.14 2.08 7.19
C GLY A 397 21.25 0.55 7.05
N GLY A 398 20.61 -0.02 6.02
CA GLY A 398 20.65 -1.45 5.71
C GLY A 398 21.84 -1.92 4.86
N ALA A 399 22.69 -1.00 4.38
CA ALA A 399 23.83 -1.32 3.53
C ALA A 399 24.97 -0.31 3.75
N LYS A 400 26.11 -0.79 4.24
CA LYS A 400 27.29 0.04 4.52
C LYS A 400 28.03 0.35 3.24
N GLU A 401 28.29 1.62 2.97
CA GLU A 401 29.18 2.05 1.88
C GLU A 401 30.61 1.57 2.16
N ILE A 402 31.19 0.89 1.17
CA ILE A 402 32.59 0.43 1.16
C ILE A 402 33.45 1.38 0.33
N LYS A 403 32.92 1.85 -0.81
CA LYS A 403 33.61 2.75 -1.73
C LYS A 403 32.60 3.58 -2.52
N ALA A 404 32.96 4.82 -2.83
CA ALA A 404 32.20 5.68 -3.74
C ALA A 404 33.17 6.45 -4.66
N LEU A 405 32.76 6.68 -5.90
CA LEU A 405 33.51 7.48 -6.88
C LEU A 405 32.55 8.26 -7.77
N PHE A 406 32.95 9.49 -8.12
CA PHE A 406 32.35 10.28 -9.19
C PHE A 406 33.41 10.56 -10.25
N ILE A 407 33.11 10.26 -11.51
CA ILE A 407 33.95 10.53 -12.67
C ILE A 407 33.23 11.59 -13.51
N PRO A 408 33.74 12.83 -13.59
CA PRO A 408 33.10 13.87 -14.40
C PRO A 408 33.17 13.54 -15.88
N ALA A 409 32.19 13.99 -16.67
CA ALA A 409 32.16 13.75 -18.12
C ALA A 409 33.44 14.20 -18.85
N SER A 410 34.13 15.24 -18.34
CA SER A 410 35.41 15.71 -18.90
C SER A 410 36.56 14.71 -18.77
N ALA A 411 36.44 13.71 -17.88
CA ALA A 411 37.45 12.67 -17.66
C ALA A 411 37.11 11.34 -18.36
N LEU A 412 35.94 11.24 -19.00
CA LEU A 412 35.48 10.05 -19.74
C LEU A 412 35.79 10.14 -21.24
N ASN A 413 36.16 11.33 -21.73
CA ASN A 413 36.42 11.65 -23.13
C ASN A 413 37.91 11.61 -23.48
#